data_AF-D5P691-F1
#
_entry.id   AF-D5P691-F1
#
_cell.length_a   1.000
_cell.length_b   1.000
_cell.length_c   1.000
_cell.angle_alpha   90.00
_cell.angle_beta   90.00
_cell.angle_gamma   90.00
#
_symmetry.space_group_name_H-M   'P 1'
#
loop_
_entity.id
_entity.type
_entity.pdbx_description
1 polymer ?
#
loop_
_entity_poly.entity_id
_entity_poly.type
_entity_poly.pdbx_seq_one_letter_code
_entity_poly.pdbx_strand_id
1 'polypeptide(L)'
;MPNYTGLKHIQDSTVRGRIIDGIEALRDGLASELPSRSATDSLLLATWNIREFDSPKYGWRGPEPYFYIVEILSHFDLIAVQEVRDGLYPLQRLKKNLGPWWDFLVTDVTLGTSGNAERMAFVYDRRKVDFTGLAAELVIPKDQGAEAEPQQFARSPYVASFRAGWAYLSLITVHIYYGTATPDDPRRVAEISRVANLIASNAEKLSGAPQYDAGKPPRAGNAIILGDFNIFQTQDKTMQALTDAGFVVPPDLTDVPGSNVDKNKHYDQIAYYKELVGMKPTGKAGVFDYYNYVYTDAQEDLYAQERNAGTPGKSFREWRTYQMSDHLPMWLELSIDDGQAYLEHQREPADPEQEG
;
A
#
# COMPACT_ATOMS: atom_id res chain seq x y z
N MET A 1 6.74 1.27 17.81
CA MET A 1 7.03 2.68 18.14
C MET A 1 8.27 3.08 17.37
N PRO A 2 8.22 4.18 16.62
CA PRO A 2 9.39 4.74 15.94
C PRO A 2 10.57 4.98 16.87
N ASN A 3 11.77 4.89 16.32
CA ASN A 3 13.03 5.17 16.95
C ASN A 3 13.53 6.56 16.53
N TYR A 4 13.34 7.54 17.40
CA TYR A 4 13.79 8.91 17.15
C TYR A 4 15.23 9.21 17.58
N THR A 5 16.02 8.19 17.98
CA THR A 5 17.41 8.41 18.41
C THR A 5 18.28 9.06 17.35
N GLY A 6 17.89 8.97 16.08
CA GLY A 6 18.53 9.67 14.96
C GLY A 6 18.53 11.20 15.08
N LEU A 7 17.55 11.80 15.79
CA LEU A 7 17.42 13.25 15.94
C LEU A 7 18.67 13.88 16.59
N LYS A 8 19.36 13.16 17.47
CA LYS A 8 20.59 13.66 18.15
C LYS A 8 21.75 13.92 17.18
N HIS A 9 21.70 13.36 15.98
CA HIS A 9 22.73 13.55 14.96
C HIS A 9 22.50 14.82 14.13
N ILE A 10 21.32 15.44 14.23
CA ILE A 10 21.01 16.72 13.59
C ILE A 10 21.63 17.83 14.45
N GLN A 11 22.70 18.43 13.94
CA GLN A 11 23.49 19.43 14.66
C GLN A 11 22.76 20.77 14.76
N ASP A 12 22.08 21.17 13.69
CA ASP A 12 21.28 22.39 13.67
C ASP A 12 20.07 22.21 14.59
N SER A 13 20.05 22.95 15.71
CA SER A 13 18.99 22.88 16.71
C SER A 13 17.65 23.41 16.18
N THR A 14 17.66 24.35 15.25
CA THR A 14 16.45 24.91 14.64
C THR A 14 15.80 23.87 13.73
N VAL A 15 16.59 23.23 12.87
CA VAL A 15 16.11 22.12 12.02
C VAL A 15 15.62 20.96 12.88
N ARG A 16 16.37 20.60 13.93
CA ARG A 16 15.96 19.55 14.86
C ARG A 16 14.66 19.88 15.59
N GLY A 17 14.48 21.13 16.02
CA GLY A 17 13.23 21.61 16.63
C GLY A 17 12.04 21.50 15.68
N ARG A 18 12.18 22.00 14.45
CA ARG A 18 11.14 21.89 13.40
C ARG A 18 10.70 20.45 13.15
N ILE A 19 11.65 19.52 13.11
CA ILE A 19 11.35 18.09 12.93
C ILE A 19 10.56 17.53 14.13
N ILE A 20 10.91 17.93 15.34
CA ILE A 20 10.20 17.50 16.56
C ILE A 20 8.76 18.03 16.51
N ASP A 21 8.58 19.33 16.24
CA ASP A 21 7.26 19.95 16.13
C ASP A 21 6.39 19.26 15.07
N GLY A 22 6.98 18.91 13.92
CA GLY A 22 6.30 18.17 12.86
C GLY A 22 5.93 16.73 13.24
N ILE A 23 6.80 16.02 13.97
CA ILE A 23 6.49 14.69 14.52
C ILE A 23 5.32 14.78 15.52
N GLU A 24 5.33 15.78 16.41
CA GLU A 24 4.25 15.99 17.38
C GLU A 24 2.93 16.31 16.67
N ALA A 25 2.94 17.21 15.69
CA ALA A 25 1.76 17.53 14.89
C ALA A 25 1.22 16.30 14.13
N LEU A 26 2.09 15.47 13.55
CA LEU A 26 1.67 14.22 12.91
C LEU A 26 1.07 13.23 13.90
N ARG A 27 1.64 13.11 15.09
CA ARG A 27 1.11 12.22 16.14
C ARG A 27 -0.28 12.64 16.58
N ASP A 28 -0.51 13.93 16.76
CA ASP A 28 -1.82 14.47 17.10
C ASP A 28 -2.83 14.22 15.96
N GLY A 29 -2.42 14.48 14.72
CA GLY A 29 -3.25 14.22 13.54
C GLY A 29 -3.63 12.76 13.39
N LEU A 30 -2.63 11.87 13.42
CA LEU A 30 -2.83 10.42 13.30
C LEU A 30 -3.70 9.87 14.43
N ALA A 31 -3.52 10.33 15.67
CA ALA A 31 -4.35 9.91 16.81
C ALA A 31 -5.80 10.39 16.71
N SER A 32 -6.05 11.51 16.01
CA SER A 32 -7.39 12.08 15.84
C SER A 32 -8.15 11.54 14.63
N GLU A 33 -7.45 11.20 13.55
CA GLU A 33 -8.05 10.80 12.28
C GLU A 33 -8.09 9.28 12.06
N LEU A 34 -7.16 8.54 12.66
CA LEU A 34 -7.04 7.09 12.50
C LEU A 34 -7.37 6.35 13.80
N PRO A 35 -7.95 5.15 13.71
CA PRO A 35 -8.09 4.29 14.89
C PRO A 35 -6.72 3.90 15.43
N SER A 36 -6.67 3.68 16.75
CA SER A 36 -5.48 3.12 17.39
C SER A 36 -5.27 1.67 16.97
N ARG A 37 -4.01 1.29 16.75
CA ARG A 37 -3.64 -0.11 16.51
C ARG A 37 -4.03 -0.98 17.70
N SER A 38 -4.85 -2.00 17.45
CA SER A 38 -5.05 -3.10 18.39
C SER A 38 -3.85 -4.05 18.38
N ALA A 39 -3.70 -4.92 19.38
CA ALA A 39 -2.68 -5.98 19.32
C ALA A 39 -3.18 -7.19 18.53
N THR A 40 -4.48 -7.50 18.64
CA THR A 40 -5.07 -8.78 18.23
C THR A 40 -6.35 -8.64 17.40
N ASP A 41 -7.08 -7.53 17.53
CA ASP A 41 -8.49 -7.49 17.14
C ASP A 41 -8.69 -6.98 15.69
N SER A 42 -7.79 -6.10 15.26
CA SER A 42 -7.85 -5.43 13.97
C SER A 42 -6.48 -5.33 13.29
N LEU A 43 -6.51 -5.20 11.96
CA LEU A 43 -5.39 -4.96 11.08
C LEU A 43 -5.62 -3.61 10.38
N LEU A 44 -4.68 -2.67 10.55
CA LEU A 44 -4.63 -1.44 9.76
C LEU A 44 -3.77 -1.66 8.52
N LEU A 45 -4.45 -1.85 7.38
CA LEU A 45 -3.86 -2.03 6.06
C LEU A 45 -3.79 -0.67 5.34
N ALA A 46 -2.66 -0.36 4.72
CA ALA A 46 -2.52 0.84 3.91
C ALA A 46 -1.81 0.60 2.57
N THR A 47 -2.01 1.53 1.65
CA THR A 47 -1.18 1.69 0.45
C THR A 47 -0.70 3.13 0.33
N TRP A 48 0.54 3.31 -0.12
CA TRP A 48 1.11 4.63 -0.33
C TRP A 48 2.15 4.63 -1.45
N ASN A 49 1.82 5.30 -2.57
CA ASN A 49 2.84 5.70 -3.53
C ASN A 49 3.70 6.81 -2.91
N ILE A 50 4.99 6.55 -2.68
CA ILE A 50 5.94 7.56 -2.19
C ILE A 50 6.74 8.03 -3.40
N ARG A 51 6.38 9.19 -3.94
CA ARG A 51 6.92 9.76 -5.16
C ARG A 51 8.44 9.63 -5.28
N GLU A 52 8.92 8.92 -6.29
CA GLU A 52 10.34 8.66 -6.53
C GLU A 52 11.13 8.39 -5.23
N PHE A 53 10.75 7.35 -4.46
CA PHE A 53 11.26 7.15 -3.11
C PHE A 53 12.77 6.90 -3.07
N ASP A 54 13.48 8.00 -2.76
CA ASP A 54 14.92 8.23 -2.81
C ASP A 54 15.52 8.10 -4.22
N SER A 55 15.39 9.18 -5.00
CA SER A 55 15.90 9.33 -6.37
C SER A 55 16.91 10.48 -6.45
N PRO A 56 18.04 10.34 -7.17
CA PRO A 56 18.98 11.44 -7.36
C PRO A 56 18.41 12.56 -8.26
N LYS A 57 17.36 12.28 -9.05
CA LYS A 57 16.82 13.18 -10.07
C LYS A 57 16.30 14.51 -9.51
N TYR A 58 15.75 14.48 -8.29
CA TYR A 58 15.25 15.67 -7.58
C TYR A 58 15.96 15.89 -6.24
N GLY A 59 17.13 15.27 -6.07
CA GLY A 59 17.89 15.31 -4.83
C GLY A 59 17.41 14.27 -3.81
N TRP A 60 18.38 13.74 -3.06
CA TRP A 60 18.15 12.76 -2.02
C TRP A 60 17.35 13.33 -0.85
N ARG A 61 16.51 12.50 -0.22
CA ARG A 61 15.73 12.92 0.94
C ARG A 61 16.62 13.15 2.16
N GLY A 62 16.46 14.31 2.79
CA GLY A 62 17.09 14.64 4.07
C GLY A 62 16.51 13.83 5.25
N PRO A 63 17.03 14.00 6.47
CA PRO A 63 16.50 13.30 7.66
C PRO A 63 15.05 13.59 7.99
N GLU A 64 14.59 14.83 7.80
CA GLU A 64 13.24 15.28 8.14
C GLU A 64 12.14 14.46 7.46
N PRO A 65 12.09 14.32 6.12
CA PRO A 65 11.06 13.51 5.48
C PRO A 65 11.04 12.05 5.95
N TYR A 66 12.20 11.46 6.23
CA TYR A 66 12.27 10.09 6.76
C TYR A 66 11.62 9.96 8.14
N PHE A 67 11.71 10.97 9.01
CA PHE A 67 11.03 10.92 10.30
C PHE A 67 9.51 10.98 10.14
N TYR A 68 9.01 11.85 9.26
CA TYR A 68 7.58 11.96 9.00
C TYR A 68 7.01 10.72 8.32
N ILE A 69 7.68 10.17 7.30
CA ILE A 69 7.29 8.92 6.63
C ILE A 69 7.25 7.77 7.66
N VAL A 70 8.26 7.65 8.52
CA VAL A 70 8.31 6.62 9.57
C VAL A 70 7.16 6.80 10.57
N GLU A 71 6.84 8.03 10.96
CA GLU A 71 5.73 8.32 11.88
C GLU A 71 4.40 7.81 11.32
N ILE A 72 4.12 8.17 10.07
CA ILE A 72 2.92 7.77 9.33
C ILE A 72 2.87 6.24 9.17
N LEU A 73 3.94 5.63 8.66
CA LEU A 73 3.98 4.17 8.46
C LEU A 73 3.79 3.40 9.77
N SER A 74 4.28 3.93 10.89
CA SER A 74 4.22 3.23 12.17
C SER A 74 2.80 3.07 12.76
N HIS A 75 1.85 3.87 12.26
CA HIS A 75 0.43 3.82 12.64
C HIS A 75 -0.34 2.68 11.94
N PHE A 76 0.24 2.07 10.92
CA PHE A 76 -0.34 0.92 10.24
C PHE A 76 0.33 -0.39 10.70
N ASP A 77 -0.24 -1.52 10.31
CA ASP A 77 0.31 -2.85 10.60
C ASP A 77 1.00 -3.47 9.38
N LEU A 78 0.47 -3.20 8.18
CA LEU A 78 0.93 -3.71 6.90
C LEU A 78 0.67 -2.64 5.83
N ILE A 79 1.71 -2.25 5.10
CA ILE A 79 1.65 -1.17 4.11
C ILE A 79 2.26 -1.63 2.79
N ALA A 80 1.54 -1.42 1.69
CA ALA A 80 2.11 -1.48 0.35
C ALA A 80 2.72 -0.12 -0.02
N VAL A 81 3.99 -0.10 -0.41
CA VAL A 81 4.72 1.11 -0.83
C VAL A 81 5.13 0.96 -2.29
N GLN A 82 4.74 1.93 -3.11
CA GLN A 82 5.11 2.00 -4.53
C GLN A 82 6.22 3.05 -4.77
N GLU A 83 6.79 3.04 -5.97
CA GLU A 83 7.87 3.93 -6.41
C GLU A 83 9.16 3.89 -5.58
N VAL A 84 9.44 2.77 -4.92
CA VAL A 84 10.76 2.52 -4.32
C VAL A 84 11.79 2.45 -5.43
N ARG A 85 12.84 3.28 -5.39
CA ARG A 85 13.88 3.25 -6.43
C ARG A 85 14.73 1.97 -6.34
N ASP A 86 15.66 1.82 -7.28
CA ASP A 86 16.51 0.63 -7.43
C ASP A 86 17.33 0.28 -6.18
N GLY A 87 17.77 1.28 -5.41
CA GLY A 87 18.49 1.12 -4.16
C GLY A 87 17.61 0.75 -2.97
N LEU A 88 18.07 -0.20 -2.14
CA LEU A 88 17.38 -0.61 -0.90
C LEU A 88 17.64 0.32 0.30
N TYR A 89 18.53 1.32 0.15
CA TYR A 89 18.86 2.28 1.21
C TYR A 89 17.63 2.93 1.87
N PRO A 90 16.64 3.47 1.11
CA PRO A 90 15.42 4.01 1.71
C PRO A 90 14.68 3.02 2.61
N LEU A 91 14.44 1.79 2.14
CA LEU A 91 13.73 0.77 2.90
C LEU A 91 14.53 0.34 4.15
N GLN A 92 15.85 0.20 4.03
CA GLN A 92 16.73 -0.13 5.15
C GLN A 92 16.73 0.99 6.21
N ARG A 93 16.70 2.25 5.76
CA ARG A 93 16.60 3.41 6.65
C ARG A 93 15.25 3.50 7.33
N LEU A 94 14.15 3.25 6.61
CA LEU A 94 12.82 3.12 7.20
C LEU A 94 12.79 2.03 8.27
N LYS A 95 13.22 0.81 7.95
CA LYS A 95 13.26 -0.32 8.89
C LYS A 95 14.06 0.02 10.15
N LYS A 96 15.23 0.63 10.00
CA LYS A 96 16.06 1.07 11.15
C LYS A 96 15.31 2.02 12.07
N ASN A 97 14.55 2.96 11.51
CA ASN A 97 13.80 3.97 12.26
C ASN A 97 12.44 3.45 12.75
N LEU A 98 11.78 2.53 12.06
CA LEU A 98 10.56 1.88 12.53
C LEU A 98 10.83 0.93 13.71
N GLY A 99 12.02 0.32 13.73
CA GLY A 99 12.51 -0.52 14.81
C GLY A 99 12.61 -2.01 14.44
N PRO A 100 13.12 -2.85 15.37
CA PRO A 100 13.54 -4.22 15.08
C PRO A 100 12.39 -5.18 14.75
N TRP A 101 11.15 -4.81 15.09
CA TRP A 101 9.95 -5.60 14.83
C TRP A 101 9.41 -5.43 13.41
N TRP A 102 9.90 -4.43 12.68
CA TRP A 102 9.48 -4.17 11.32
C TRP A 102 10.36 -4.90 10.33
N ASP A 103 9.75 -5.36 9.26
CA ASP A 103 10.46 -5.91 8.11
C ASP A 103 9.84 -5.45 6.81
N PHE A 104 10.50 -5.76 5.70
CA PHE A 104 9.96 -5.51 4.38
C PHE A 104 10.22 -6.66 3.42
N LEU A 105 9.32 -6.81 2.45
CA LEU A 105 9.48 -7.61 1.24
C LEU A 105 9.48 -6.64 0.05
N VAL A 106 10.24 -6.93 -1.00
CA VAL A 106 10.39 -6.02 -2.14
C VAL A 106 10.60 -6.81 -3.44
N THR A 107 10.07 -6.31 -4.55
CA THR A 107 10.31 -6.86 -5.89
C THR A 107 11.73 -6.61 -6.38
N ASP A 108 12.11 -7.28 -7.47
CA ASP A 108 13.20 -6.74 -8.28
C ASP A 108 12.78 -5.43 -9.00
N VAL A 109 13.70 -4.75 -9.69
CA VAL A 109 13.37 -3.72 -10.69
C VAL A 109 13.16 -4.38 -12.03
N THR A 110 12.26 -3.83 -12.84
CA THR A 110 12.22 -4.20 -14.26
C THR A 110 13.53 -3.76 -14.92
N LEU A 111 14.30 -4.70 -15.47
CA LEU A 111 15.59 -4.42 -16.12
C LEU A 111 15.45 -3.59 -17.42
N GLY A 112 14.27 -3.59 -18.02
CA GLY A 112 13.93 -2.73 -19.15
C GLY A 112 13.53 -1.31 -18.73
N THR A 113 13.46 -0.40 -19.69
CA THR A 113 13.12 1.02 -19.44
C THR A 113 11.67 1.25 -19.02
N SER A 114 10.77 0.29 -19.31
CA SER A 114 9.33 0.45 -19.11
C SER A 114 8.91 0.51 -17.64
N GLY A 115 9.68 -0.10 -16.73
CA GLY A 115 9.37 -0.11 -15.29
C GLY A 115 10.03 1.00 -14.50
N ASN A 116 10.64 1.99 -15.17
CA ASN A 116 11.27 3.17 -14.56
C ASN A 116 12.33 2.89 -13.48
N ALA A 117 12.86 1.67 -13.36
CA ALA A 117 13.70 1.25 -12.24
C ALA A 117 13.02 1.47 -10.86
N GLU A 118 11.72 1.19 -10.80
CA GLU A 118 10.90 1.20 -9.59
C GLU A 118 10.71 -0.22 -9.07
N ARG A 119 10.58 -0.35 -7.76
CA ARG A 119 10.21 -1.55 -7.01
C ARG A 119 8.91 -1.28 -6.27
N MET A 120 8.21 -2.36 -5.95
CA MET A 120 7.10 -2.34 -5.00
C MET A 120 7.51 -3.09 -3.75
N ALA A 121 7.07 -2.59 -2.59
CA ALA A 121 7.42 -3.16 -1.31
C ALA A 121 6.20 -3.37 -0.42
N PHE A 122 6.27 -4.37 0.44
CA PHE A 122 5.41 -4.49 1.61
C PHE A 122 6.23 -4.23 2.86
N VAL A 123 5.79 -3.33 3.72
CA VAL A 123 6.41 -3.02 5.01
C VAL A 123 5.43 -3.44 6.11
N TYR A 124 5.88 -4.21 7.10
CA TYR A 124 4.97 -4.84 8.06
C TYR A 124 5.57 -5.04 9.45
N ASP A 125 4.69 -5.04 10.45
CA ASP A 125 5.04 -5.28 11.85
C ASP A 125 4.91 -6.76 12.22
N ARG A 126 6.06 -7.41 12.41
CA ARG A 126 6.17 -8.85 12.69
C ARG A 126 5.59 -9.28 14.04
N ARG A 127 5.11 -8.35 14.86
CA ARG A 127 4.39 -8.68 16.10
C ARG A 127 2.93 -9.05 15.84
N LYS A 128 2.37 -8.67 14.68
CA LYS A 128 0.98 -8.93 14.31
C LYS A 128 0.86 -9.66 12.97
N VAL A 129 1.78 -9.40 12.05
CA VAL A 129 1.71 -9.87 10.66
C VAL A 129 2.84 -10.85 10.38
N ASP A 130 2.48 -12.08 10.04
CA ASP A 130 3.42 -13.14 9.68
C ASP A 130 3.47 -13.31 8.17
N PHE A 131 4.67 -13.33 7.58
CA PHE A 131 4.86 -13.74 6.19
C PHE A 131 4.67 -15.25 6.06
N THR A 132 3.83 -15.71 5.12
CA THR A 132 3.51 -17.14 5.00
C THR A 132 4.50 -17.93 4.15
N GLY A 133 5.43 -17.25 3.47
CA GLY A 133 6.43 -17.86 2.58
C GLY A 133 6.20 -17.60 1.09
N LEU A 134 5.02 -17.13 0.68
CA LEU A 134 4.72 -16.82 -0.72
C LEU A 134 5.03 -15.35 -1.04
N ALA A 135 6.05 -15.11 -1.86
CA ALA A 135 6.30 -13.84 -2.55
C ALA A 135 6.57 -14.11 -4.03
N ALA A 136 5.85 -13.43 -4.92
CA ALA A 136 5.85 -13.71 -6.35
C ALA A 136 5.47 -12.49 -7.17
N GLU A 137 5.71 -12.53 -8.48
CA GLU A 137 5.21 -11.55 -9.43
C GLU A 137 4.16 -12.17 -10.34
N LEU A 138 3.11 -11.42 -10.65
CA LEU A 138 2.08 -11.87 -11.58
C LEU A 138 2.59 -11.76 -13.01
N VAL A 139 2.78 -12.89 -13.65
CA VAL A 139 3.12 -12.99 -15.07
C VAL A 139 1.90 -13.32 -15.90
N ILE A 140 1.88 -12.81 -17.12
CA ILE A 140 0.80 -13.07 -18.05
C ILE A 140 1.08 -14.40 -18.76
N PRO A 141 0.21 -15.41 -18.64
CA PRO A 141 0.36 -16.65 -19.36
C PRO A 141 0.16 -16.44 -20.85
N LYS A 142 0.88 -17.24 -21.66
CA LYS A 142 0.64 -17.34 -23.09
C LYS A 142 -0.70 -17.99 -23.36
N ASP A 143 -1.48 -17.38 -24.25
CA ASP A 143 -2.74 -17.95 -24.69
C ASP A 143 -2.51 -19.26 -25.45
N GLN A 144 -3.42 -20.22 -25.26
CA GLN A 144 -3.30 -21.53 -25.90
C GLN A 144 -3.31 -21.37 -27.43
N GLY A 145 -2.26 -21.85 -28.09
CA GLY A 145 -2.11 -21.77 -29.54
C GLY A 145 -1.56 -20.45 -30.07
N ALA A 146 -1.22 -19.48 -29.21
CA ALA A 146 -0.54 -18.26 -29.65
C ALA A 146 0.87 -18.59 -30.20
N GLU A 147 1.32 -17.83 -31.19
CA GLU A 147 2.67 -18.01 -31.76
C GLU A 147 3.74 -17.39 -30.84
N ALA A 148 3.48 -16.20 -30.30
CA ALA A 148 4.40 -15.45 -29.44
C ALA A 148 3.95 -15.40 -27.97
N GLU A 149 4.91 -15.13 -27.08
CA GLU A 149 4.63 -14.76 -25.70
C GLU A 149 3.93 -13.39 -25.64
N PRO A 150 2.99 -13.19 -24.69
CA PRO A 150 2.33 -11.92 -24.55
C PRO A 150 3.31 -10.86 -24.03
N GLN A 151 3.07 -9.61 -24.41
CA GLN A 151 3.74 -8.48 -23.77
C GLN A 151 3.36 -8.48 -22.27
N GLN A 152 4.38 -8.59 -21.43
CA GLN A 152 4.27 -8.55 -19.97
C GLN A 152 4.01 -7.12 -19.47
N PHE A 153 3.58 -7.01 -18.21
CA PHE A 153 3.38 -5.73 -17.55
C PHE A 153 4.70 -4.94 -17.48
N ALA A 154 4.61 -3.62 -17.58
CA ALA A 154 5.77 -2.74 -17.43
C ALA A 154 6.33 -2.81 -16.00
N ARG A 155 5.43 -2.96 -15.03
CA ARG A 155 5.71 -3.27 -13.62
C ARG A 155 4.80 -4.44 -13.24
N SER A 156 5.38 -5.63 -13.07
CA SER A 156 4.60 -6.83 -12.74
C SER A 156 3.94 -6.66 -11.37
N PRO A 157 2.61 -6.88 -11.24
CA PRO A 157 1.95 -6.86 -9.93
C PRO A 157 2.67 -7.76 -8.92
N TYR A 158 2.93 -7.22 -7.73
CA TYR A 158 3.69 -7.94 -6.71
C TYR A 158 2.76 -8.60 -5.70
N VAL A 159 2.88 -9.92 -5.59
CA VAL A 159 2.07 -10.76 -4.70
C VAL A 159 2.91 -11.15 -3.51
N ALA A 160 2.40 -10.91 -2.30
CA ALA A 160 2.94 -11.52 -1.08
C ALA A 160 1.82 -11.95 -0.15
N SER A 161 1.98 -13.12 0.48
CA SER A 161 1.00 -13.65 1.42
C SER A 161 1.41 -13.47 2.86
N PHE A 162 0.45 -13.03 3.65
CA PHE A 162 0.58 -12.77 5.07
C PHE A 162 -0.53 -13.49 5.85
N ARG A 163 -0.31 -13.61 7.15
CA ARG A 163 -1.32 -13.98 8.13
C ARG A 163 -1.42 -12.87 9.17
N ALA A 164 -2.64 -12.50 9.51
CA ALA A 164 -2.95 -11.63 10.64
C ALA A 164 -4.14 -12.23 11.39
N GLY A 165 -3.94 -12.58 12.67
CA GLY A 165 -4.97 -13.24 13.47
C GLY A 165 -5.48 -14.55 12.81
N TRP A 166 -6.78 -14.59 12.53
CA TRP A 166 -7.46 -15.72 11.89
C TRP A 166 -7.41 -15.70 10.36
N ALA A 167 -7.02 -14.57 9.76
CA ALA A 167 -7.05 -14.36 8.32
C ALA A 167 -5.70 -14.65 7.65
N TYR A 168 -5.77 -15.33 6.51
CA TYR A 168 -4.69 -15.40 5.52
C TYR A 168 -5.02 -14.44 4.40
N LEU A 169 -4.08 -13.60 3.98
CA LEU A 169 -4.29 -12.58 2.98
C LEU A 169 -3.12 -12.54 2.00
N SER A 170 -3.42 -12.69 0.72
CA SER A 170 -2.51 -12.41 -0.38
C SER A 170 -2.74 -10.98 -0.83
N LEU A 171 -1.75 -10.13 -0.56
CA LEU A 171 -1.73 -8.77 -1.04
C LEU A 171 -1.11 -8.72 -2.42
N ILE A 172 -1.78 -8.05 -3.35
CA ILE A 172 -1.30 -7.79 -4.70
C ILE A 172 -1.15 -6.29 -4.88
N THR A 173 0.08 -5.77 -4.78
CA THR A 173 0.33 -4.34 -5.02
C THR A 173 0.54 -4.06 -6.51
N VAL A 174 -0.05 -2.98 -7.00
CA VAL A 174 0.08 -2.51 -8.38
C VAL A 174 0.55 -1.06 -8.46
N HIS A 175 1.19 -0.72 -9.58
CA HIS A 175 1.43 0.65 -10.01
C HIS A 175 1.12 0.73 -11.51
N ILE A 176 -0.16 0.95 -11.81
CA ILE A 176 -0.73 0.83 -13.15
C ILE A 176 -0.25 1.96 -14.06
N TYR A 177 -0.09 1.69 -15.35
CA TYR A 177 0.24 2.69 -16.36
C TYR A 177 -0.64 3.96 -16.29
N TYR A 178 -0.03 5.13 -16.14
CA TYR A 178 -0.73 6.41 -16.05
C TYR A 178 -1.40 6.84 -17.37
N GLY A 179 -0.65 6.78 -18.48
CA GLY A 179 -1.12 7.22 -19.80
C GLY A 179 -0.91 8.70 -20.09
N THR A 180 -1.87 9.29 -20.80
CA THR A 180 -1.82 10.68 -21.28
C THR A 180 -2.47 11.70 -20.33
N ALA A 181 -2.54 11.38 -19.03
CA ALA A 181 -3.18 12.21 -18.02
C ALA A 181 -4.69 12.49 -18.24
N THR A 182 -5.37 11.63 -19.00
CA THR A 182 -6.82 11.68 -19.20
C THR A 182 -7.51 10.51 -18.50
N PRO A 183 -8.78 10.65 -18.05
CA PRO A 183 -9.60 9.52 -17.63
C PRO A 183 -9.66 8.44 -18.74
N ASP A 184 -9.85 7.18 -18.35
CA ASP A 184 -10.12 6.06 -19.27
C ASP A 184 -9.18 5.90 -20.48
N ASP A 185 -7.88 6.15 -20.30
CA ASP A 185 -6.87 5.76 -21.29
C ASP A 185 -7.05 4.27 -21.65
N PRO A 186 -7.24 3.90 -22.94
CA PRO A 186 -7.57 2.53 -23.33
C PRO A 186 -6.53 1.50 -22.88
N ARG A 187 -5.24 1.88 -22.85
CA ARG A 187 -4.19 0.98 -22.38
C ARG A 187 -4.30 0.76 -20.87
N ARG A 188 -4.60 1.80 -20.11
CA ARG A 188 -4.81 1.71 -18.66
C ARG A 188 -6.03 0.84 -18.32
N VAL A 189 -7.16 1.05 -19.01
CA VAL A 189 -8.37 0.23 -18.84
C VAL A 189 -8.06 -1.25 -19.15
N ALA A 190 -7.35 -1.53 -20.24
CA ALA A 190 -6.96 -2.88 -20.61
C ALA A 190 -5.99 -3.50 -19.58
N GLU A 191 -5.06 -2.73 -19.03
CA GLU A 191 -4.11 -3.18 -18.01
C GLU A 191 -4.84 -3.57 -16.71
N ILE A 192 -5.74 -2.71 -16.21
CA ILE A 192 -6.55 -2.99 -15.01
C ILE A 192 -7.42 -4.24 -15.24
N SER A 193 -8.13 -4.29 -16.38
CA SER A 193 -8.97 -5.45 -16.72
C SER A 193 -8.15 -6.74 -16.75
N ARG A 194 -6.95 -6.71 -17.32
CA ARG A 194 -6.07 -7.88 -17.41
C ARG A 194 -5.55 -8.33 -16.05
N VAL A 195 -5.07 -7.39 -15.22
CA VAL A 195 -4.60 -7.70 -13.86
C VAL A 195 -5.75 -8.28 -13.03
N ALA A 196 -6.92 -7.62 -13.04
CA ALA A 196 -8.06 -8.04 -12.26
C ALA A 196 -8.54 -9.45 -12.67
N ASN A 197 -8.71 -9.71 -13.97
CA ASN A 197 -9.14 -11.02 -14.46
C ASN A 197 -8.11 -12.14 -14.19
N LEU A 198 -6.81 -11.84 -14.27
CA LEU A 198 -5.76 -12.82 -13.93
C LEU A 198 -5.81 -13.21 -12.46
N ILE A 199 -5.99 -12.24 -11.56
CA ILE A 199 -6.12 -12.52 -10.12
C ILE A 199 -7.43 -13.27 -9.86
N ALA A 200 -8.56 -12.81 -10.42
CA ALA A 200 -9.87 -13.43 -10.23
C ALA A 200 -9.89 -14.90 -10.65
N SER A 201 -9.21 -15.23 -11.75
CA SER A 201 -9.12 -16.60 -12.28
C SER A 201 -8.13 -17.50 -11.53
N ASN A 202 -7.26 -16.93 -10.69
CA ASN A 202 -6.19 -17.66 -10.01
C ASN A 202 -6.13 -17.40 -8.50
N ALA A 203 -7.14 -16.77 -7.89
CA ALA A 203 -7.12 -16.31 -6.50
C ALA A 203 -6.73 -17.42 -5.51
N GLU A 204 -7.25 -18.65 -5.70
CA GLU A 204 -6.91 -19.81 -4.87
C GLU A 204 -5.43 -20.20 -4.99
N LYS A 205 -4.84 -20.12 -6.19
CA LYS A 205 -3.43 -20.44 -6.44
C LYS A 205 -2.48 -19.35 -5.94
N LEU A 206 -2.99 -18.13 -5.82
CA LEU A 206 -2.25 -17.00 -5.27
C LEU A 206 -2.31 -16.96 -3.74
N SER A 207 -3.02 -17.90 -3.09
CA SER A 207 -3.09 -18.01 -1.64
C SER A 207 -1.84 -18.68 -1.07
N GLY A 208 -1.17 -18.01 -0.15
CA GLY A 208 -0.11 -18.60 0.68
C GLY A 208 -0.63 -19.23 1.98
N ALA A 209 -1.93 -19.55 2.07
CA ALA A 209 -2.51 -20.22 3.22
C ALA A 209 -2.03 -21.68 3.32
N PRO A 210 -1.94 -22.26 4.54
CA PRO A 210 -1.42 -23.60 4.72
C PRO A 210 -2.36 -24.66 4.12
N GLN A 211 -1.73 -25.71 3.58
CA GLN A 211 -2.34 -26.98 3.27
C GLN A 211 -1.97 -27.96 4.39
N TYR A 212 -2.96 -28.54 5.08
CA TYR A 212 -2.71 -29.44 6.21
C TYR A 212 -2.44 -30.89 5.79
N ASP A 213 -2.96 -31.30 4.63
CA ASP A 213 -2.80 -32.66 4.10
C ASP A 213 -2.55 -32.63 2.59
N ALA A 214 -1.74 -33.59 2.11
CA ALA A 214 -1.45 -33.72 0.69
C ALA A 214 -2.74 -33.95 -0.14
N GLY A 215 -2.92 -33.15 -1.19
CA GLY A 215 -4.06 -33.26 -2.10
C GLY A 215 -5.36 -32.60 -1.61
N LYS A 216 -5.38 -32.00 -0.41
CA LYS A 216 -6.50 -31.17 0.06
C LYS A 216 -6.32 -29.72 -0.37
N PRO A 217 -7.39 -28.95 -0.62
CA PRO A 217 -7.23 -27.52 -0.90
C PRO A 217 -6.57 -26.81 0.30
N PRO A 218 -5.80 -25.73 0.06
CA PRO A 218 -5.32 -24.89 1.15
C PRO A 218 -6.50 -24.29 1.91
N ARG A 219 -6.26 -23.80 3.12
CA ARG A 219 -7.26 -22.99 3.84
C ARG A 219 -7.68 -21.80 2.97
N ALA A 220 -8.95 -21.40 3.06
CA ALA A 220 -9.44 -20.21 2.39
C ALA A 220 -8.59 -18.99 2.76
N GLY A 221 -8.19 -18.23 1.75
CA GLY A 221 -7.40 -17.02 1.86
C GLY A 221 -8.08 -15.86 1.15
N ASN A 222 -7.66 -14.64 1.49
CA ASN A 222 -8.21 -13.41 0.97
C ASN A 222 -7.28 -12.84 -0.10
N ALA A 223 -7.77 -12.63 -1.32
CA ALA A 223 -7.02 -11.89 -2.33
C ALA A 223 -7.39 -10.41 -2.27
N ILE A 224 -6.43 -9.56 -1.93
CA ILE A 224 -6.62 -8.11 -1.80
C ILE A 224 -5.66 -7.41 -2.75
N ILE A 225 -6.20 -6.67 -3.70
CA ILE A 225 -5.43 -5.83 -4.62
C ILE A 225 -5.41 -4.39 -4.10
N LEU A 226 -4.25 -3.76 -4.12
CA LEU A 226 -4.05 -2.39 -3.63
C LEU A 226 -2.91 -1.68 -4.37
N GLY A 227 -2.79 -0.38 -4.23
CA GLY A 227 -1.73 0.39 -4.90
C GLY A 227 -2.26 1.57 -5.67
N ASP A 228 -1.41 2.11 -6.55
CA ASP A 228 -1.76 3.18 -7.46
C ASP A 228 -2.31 2.59 -8.77
N PHE A 229 -3.62 2.73 -8.96
CA PHE A 229 -4.33 2.31 -10.17
C PHE A 229 -4.41 3.41 -11.21
N ASN A 230 -4.03 4.64 -10.86
CA ASN A 230 -4.21 5.81 -11.70
C ASN A 230 -5.69 6.01 -12.15
N ILE A 231 -6.65 5.61 -11.30
CA ILE A 231 -8.09 5.81 -11.51
C ILE A 231 -8.47 7.26 -11.19
N PHE A 232 -9.17 7.94 -12.10
CA PHE A 232 -9.47 9.36 -11.88
C PHE A 232 -10.70 9.50 -10.99
N GLN A 233 -11.76 8.74 -11.26
CA GLN A 233 -13.04 8.77 -10.54
C GLN A 233 -13.63 7.35 -10.42
N THR A 234 -14.51 7.14 -9.42
CA THR A 234 -15.11 5.82 -9.15
C THR A 234 -16.11 5.35 -10.22
N GLN A 235 -16.63 6.26 -11.04
CA GLN A 235 -17.51 5.97 -12.18
C GLN A 235 -16.76 5.67 -13.50
N ASP A 236 -15.43 5.79 -13.52
CA ASP A 236 -14.63 5.60 -14.73
C ASP A 236 -14.62 4.14 -15.19
N LYS A 237 -14.39 3.89 -16.49
CA LYS A 237 -14.22 2.52 -17.02
C LYS A 237 -13.05 1.79 -16.37
N THR A 238 -12.04 2.53 -15.92
CA THR A 238 -10.93 1.99 -15.14
C THR A 238 -11.39 1.35 -13.82
N MET A 239 -12.30 1.99 -13.08
CA MET A 239 -12.92 1.39 -11.90
C MET A 239 -13.84 0.24 -12.27
N GLN A 240 -14.66 0.42 -13.32
CA GLN A 240 -15.55 -0.63 -13.81
C GLN A 240 -14.79 -1.91 -14.17
N ALA A 241 -13.63 -1.80 -14.82
CA ALA A 241 -12.80 -2.95 -15.19
C ALA A 241 -12.33 -3.77 -13.97
N LEU A 242 -12.16 -3.13 -12.81
CA LEU A 242 -11.84 -3.80 -11.55
C LEU A 242 -13.08 -4.50 -10.99
N THR A 243 -14.22 -3.80 -10.90
CA THR A 243 -15.45 -4.34 -10.32
C THR A 243 -16.09 -5.44 -11.17
N ASP A 244 -16.02 -5.34 -12.50
CA ASP A 244 -16.53 -6.34 -13.44
C ASP A 244 -15.81 -7.70 -13.29
N ALA A 245 -14.56 -7.69 -12.82
CA ALA A 245 -13.79 -8.89 -12.49
C ALA A 245 -14.15 -9.50 -11.12
N GLY A 246 -15.11 -8.91 -10.39
CA GLY A 246 -15.58 -9.40 -9.09
C GLY A 246 -14.82 -8.86 -7.88
N PHE A 247 -14.01 -7.80 -8.05
CA PHE A 247 -13.43 -7.08 -6.92
C PHE A 247 -14.44 -6.14 -6.29
N VAL A 248 -14.39 -6.08 -4.96
CA VAL A 248 -15.22 -5.22 -4.13
C VAL A 248 -14.32 -4.19 -3.46
N VAL A 249 -14.54 -2.92 -3.79
CA VAL A 249 -13.99 -1.80 -3.01
C VAL A 249 -14.87 -1.66 -1.76
N PRO A 250 -14.31 -1.65 -0.54
CA PRO A 250 -15.08 -1.41 0.67
C PRO A 250 -15.92 -0.13 0.53
N PRO A 251 -17.21 -0.13 0.93
CA PRO A 251 -18.06 1.05 0.83
C PRO A 251 -17.43 2.28 1.50
N ASP A 252 -16.76 2.07 2.63
CA ASP A 252 -16.06 3.11 3.40
C ASP A 252 -14.93 3.80 2.63
N LEU A 253 -14.42 3.19 1.55
CA LEU A 253 -13.41 3.76 0.64
C LEU A 253 -14.00 4.37 -0.63
N THR A 254 -15.30 4.19 -0.89
CA THR A 254 -15.93 4.72 -2.11
C THR A 254 -16.19 6.23 -1.99
N ASP A 255 -16.50 6.70 -0.78
CA ASP A 255 -16.87 8.09 -0.49
C ASP A 255 -15.72 8.95 0.08
N VAL A 256 -14.51 8.40 0.18
CA VAL A 256 -13.34 9.15 0.67
C VAL A 256 -12.87 10.18 -0.37
N PRO A 257 -12.26 11.30 0.04
CA PRO A 257 -11.63 12.23 -0.89
C PRO A 257 -10.58 11.55 -1.77
N GLY A 258 -10.21 12.18 -2.89
CA GLY A 258 -9.15 11.67 -3.74
C GLY A 258 -7.83 11.46 -2.98
N SER A 259 -7.04 10.47 -3.41
CA SER A 259 -5.78 10.08 -2.80
C SER A 259 -4.58 10.90 -3.27
N ASN A 260 -4.75 11.78 -4.26
CA ASN A 260 -3.73 12.76 -4.63
C ASN A 260 -3.79 14.01 -3.73
N VAL A 261 -2.73 14.82 -3.71
CA VAL A 261 -2.66 16.03 -2.85
C VAL A 261 -3.81 17.02 -3.08
N ASP A 262 -4.29 17.17 -4.32
CA ASP A 262 -5.44 18.04 -4.63
C ASP A 262 -6.80 17.40 -4.28
N LYS A 263 -6.81 16.14 -3.82
CA LYS A 263 -7.98 15.34 -3.41
C LYS A 263 -9.08 15.23 -4.46
N ASN A 264 -8.71 15.30 -5.73
CA ASN A 264 -9.62 15.30 -6.87
C ASN A 264 -9.44 14.09 -7.80
N LYS A 265 -8.57 13.14 -7.44
CA LYS A 265 -8.32 11.88 -8.15
C LYS A 265 -8.29 10.70 -7.18
N HIS A 266 -8.99 9.62 -7.52
CA HIS A 266 -9.03 8.39 -6.73
C HIS A 266 -7.97 7.39 -7.22
N TYR A 267 -6.73 7.85 -7.37
CA TYR A 267 -5.66 7.08 -8.01
C TYR A 267 -5.41 5.76 -7.28
N ASP A 268 -5.34 5.82 -5.96
CA ASP A 268 -5.04 4.68 -5.12
C ASP A 268 -6.32 3.94 -4.75
N GLN A 269 -6.26 2.61 -4.66
CA GLN A 269 -7.40 1.76 -4.29
C GLN A 269 -6.98 0.63 -3.35
N ILE A 270 -7.95 0.11 -2.60
CA ILE A 270 -7.88 -1.16 -1.87
C ILE A 270 -9.17 -1.92 -2.19
N ALA A 271 -9.07 -3.11 -2.78
CA ALA A 271 -10.21 -3.94 -3.12
C ALA A 271 -9.94 -5.42 -2.83
N TYR A 272 -10.96 -6.14 -2.35
CA TYR A 272 -10.87 -7.58 -2.11
C TYR A 272 -11.69 -8.35 -3.15
N TYR A 273 -11.23 -9.54 -3.51
CA TYR A 273 -11.93 -10.38 -4.48
C TYR A 273 -13.11 -11.10 -3.81
N LYS A 274 -14.32 -10.83 -4.29
CA LYS A 274 -15.60 -11.41 -3.83
C LYS A 274 -15.92 -11.17 -2.36
N GLU A 275 -15.32 -11.96 -1.47
CA GLU A 275 -15.64 -11.99 -0.04
C GLU A 275 -14.37 -12.15 0.79
N LEU A 276 -14.51 -11.85 2.08
CA LEU A 276 -13.43 -11.99 3.05
C LEU A 276 -13.75 -13.09 4.05
N VAL A 277 -12.73 -13.89 4.38
CA VAL A 277 -12.80 -15.03 5.31
C VAL A 277 -11.85 -14.80 6.48
N GLY A 278 -12.35 -14.94 7.71
CA GLY A 278 -11.58 -14.67 8.92
C GLY A 278 -11.27 -13.19 9.16
N MET A 279 -11.84 -12.30 8.34
CA MET A 279 -11.73 -10.85 8.47
C MET A 279 -12.90 -10.12 7.83
N LYS A 280 -13.12 -8.86 8.22
CA LYS A 280 -14.14 -7.98 7.60
C LYS A 280 -13.79 -6.50 7.78
N PRO A 281 -14.22 -5.61 6.88
CA PRO A 281 -14.13 -4.16 7.08
C PRO A 281 -14.88 -3.76 8.35
N THR A 282 -14.27 -2.88 9.14
CA THR A 282 -14.87 -2.40 10.42
C THR A 282 -15.78 -1.19 10.23
N GLY A 283 -15.86 -0.63 9.02
CA GLY A 283 -16.48 0.67 8.78
C GLY A 283 -15.50 1.85 8.88
N LYS A 284 -14.21 1.59 9.14
CA LYS A 284 -13.18 2.64 9.25
C LYS A 284 -12.19 2.54 8.11
N ALA A 285 -12.11 3.59 7.32
CA ALA A 285 -11.20 3.75 6.21
C ALA A 285 -10.96 5.24 5.95
N GLY A 286 -9.95 5.56 5.14
CA GLY A 286 -9.70 6.95 4.79
C GLY A 286 -8.45 7.19 3.97
N VAL A 287 -8.18 8.46 3.75
CA VAL A 287 -6.95 8.99 3.17
C VAL A 287 -6.38 9.99 4.17
N PHE A 288 -5.15 9.77 4.65
CA PHE A 288 -4.54 10.65 5.64
C PHE A 288 -3.74 11.78 4.98
N ASP A 289 -4.24 13.01 5.08
CA ASP A 289 -3.57 14.19 4.53
C ASP A 289 -2.55 14.77 5.50
N TYR A 290 -1.33 14.22 5.43
CA TYR A 290 -0.21 14.68 6.25
C TYR A 290 0.20 16.14 5.98
N TYR A 291 -0.22 16.73 4.85
CA TYR A 291 0.07 18.13 4.56
C TYR A 291 -0.78 19.12 5.35
N ASN A 292 -1.76 18.64 6.11
CA ASN A 292 -2.43 19.43 7.16
C ASN A 292 -1.53 19.68 8.38
N TYR A 293 -0.49 18.87 8.56
CA TYR A 293 0.34 18.85 9.77
C TYR A 293 1.81 19.25 9.51
N VAL A 294 2.38 18.77 8.40
CA VAL A 294 3.78 19.02 8.02
C VAL A 294 3.88 19.48 6.58
N TYR A 295 4.89 20.29 6.27
CA TYR A 295 5.01 20.97 4.98
C TYR A 295 3.71 21.70 4.57
N THR A 296 3.01 22.30 5.53
CA THR A 296 1.78 23.06 5.29
C THR A 296 2.10 24.31 4.47
N ASP A 297 1.12 24.88 3.77
CA ASP A 297 1.36 26.12 3.00
C ASP A 297 1.89 27.27 3.89
N ALA A 298 1.47 27.32 5.17
CA ALA A 298 1.96 28.30 6.14
C ALA A 298 3.44 28.11 6.52
N GLN A 299 4.02 26.96 6.22
CA GLN A 299 5.43 26.65 6.48
C GLN A 299 6.34 26.94 5.28
N GLU A 300 5.83 27.49 4.17
CA GLU A 300 6.64 27.74 2.95
C GLU A 300 7.94 28.50 3.25
N ASP A 301 7.86 29.59 4.03
CA ASP A 301 9.02 30.42 4.37
C ASP A 301 10.08 29.67 5.19
N LEU A 302 9.68 28.65 5.97
CA LEU A 302 10.60 27.84 6.78
C LEU A 302 11.56 27.01 5.92
N TYR A 303 11.21 26.74 4.66
CA TYR A 303 11.97 25.89 3.74
C TYR A 303 12.60 26.67 2.58
N ALA A 304 12.57 28.02 2.62
CA ALA A 304 13.08 28.85 1.54
C ALA A 304 14.57 28.59 1.25
N GLN A 305 15.39 28.34 2.28
CA GLN A 305 16.82 28.06 2.11
C GLN A 305 17.05 26.70 1.44
N GLU A 306 16.39 25.64 1.93
CA GLU A 306 16.50 24.28 1.39
C GLU A 306 16.01 24.22 -0.06
N ARG A 307 14.95 24.95 -0.39
CA ARG A 307 14.43 25.05 -1.76
C ARG A 307 15.41 25.70 -2.74
N ASN A 308 16.08 26.77 -2.31
CA ASN A 308 17.05 27.49 -3.14
C ASN A 308 18.37 26.71 -3.35
N ALA A 309 18.62 25.68 -2.54
CA ALA A 309 19.91 24.97 -2.49
C ALA A 309 20.07 23.81 -3.50
N GLY A 310 19.06 23.48 -4.33
CA GLY A 310 19.29 22.59 -5.47
C GLY A 310 18.26 21.50 -5.79
N THR A 311 16.96 21.72 -5.61
CA THR A 311 15.92 20.77 -6.06
C THR A 311 14.92 21.43 -7.02
N PRO A 312 14.56 20.80 -8.16
CA PRO A 312 13.54 21.31 -9.08
C PRO A 312 12.15 21.22 -8.45
N GLY A 313 11.62 22.36 -8.04
CA GLY A 313 10.19 22.57 -7.78
C GLY A 313 9.91 24.04 -7.99
N LYS A 314 9.05 24.39 -8.95
CA LYS A 314 8.77 25.80 -9.27
C LYS A 314 8.08 26.49 -8.09
N SER A 315 7.31 25.75 -7.31
CA SER A 315 6.57 26.20 -6.13
C SER A 315 6.88 25.35 -4.89
N PHE A 316 6.52 25.85 -3.71
CA PHE A 316 6.61 25.08 -2.46
C PHE A 316 5.83 23.78 -2.54
N ARG A 317 4.59 23.88 -3.05
CA ARG A 317 3.69 22.74 -3.21
C ARG A 317 4.26 21.65 -4.11
N GLU A 318 4.96 22.01 -5.18
CA GLU A 318 5.66 21.02 -6.01
C GLU A 318 6.88 20.45 -5.26
N TRP A 319 7.71 21.31 -4.67
CA TRP A 319 8.92 20.89 -3.97
C TRP A 319 8.65 19.90 -2.82
N ARG A 320 7.62 20.16 -1.99
CA ARG A 320 7.28 19.32 -0.84
C ARG A 320 6.88 17.89 -1.26
N THR A 321 6.37 17.70 -2.48
CA THR A 321 6.04 16.36 -3.00
C THR A 321 7.27 15.47 -3.22
N TYR A 322 8.44 16.05 -3.50
CA TYR A 322 9.70 15.29 -3.57
C TYR A 322 10.27 14.98 -2.18
N GLN A 323 9.83 15.70 -1.15
CA GLN A 323 10.17 15.40 0.24
C GLN A 323 9.29 14.26 0.77
N MET A 324 7.98 14.38 0.61
CA MET A 324 7.01 13.38 1.02
C MET A 324 6.50 12.59 -0.19
N SER A 325 5.34 12.96 -0.73
CA SER A 325 4.76 12.41 -1.96
C SER A 325 3.73 13.39 -2.56
N ASP A 326 3.31 13.17 -3.80
CA ASP A 326 2.11 13.73 -4.43
C ASP A 326 0.87 12.85 -4.24
N HIS A 327 1.03 11.70 -3.57
CA HIS A 327 -0.04 10.84 -3.07
C HIS A 327 -0.12 10.87 -1.54
N LEU A 328 -1.31 10.61 -1.06
CA LEU A 328 -1.67 10.48 0.34
C LEU A 328 -1.92 8.99 0.65
N PRO A 329 -1.49 8.48 1.81
CA PRO A 329 -1.73 7.09 2.18
C PRO A 329 -3.23 6.82 2.33
N MET A 330 -3.72 5.85 1.56
CA MET A 330 -5.06 5.28 1.68
C MET A 330 -5.02 4.09 2.64
N TRP A 331 -6.01 3.97 3.53
CA TRP A 331 -6.03 2.94 4.56
C TRP A 331 -7.42 2.38 4.84
N LEU A 332 -7.43 1.15 5.38
CA LEU A 332 -8.62 0.40 5.77
C LEU A 332 -8.34 -0.36 7.08
N GLU A 333 -9.28 -0.30 8.03
CA GLU A 333 -9.27 -1.16 9.22
C GLU A 333 -10.12 -2.42 8.99
N LEU A 334 -9.49 -3.57 9.14
CA LEU A 334 -10.12 -4.88 9.04
C LEU A 334 -10.12 -5.56 10.42
N SER A 335 -11.24 -6.10 10.89
CA SER A 335 -11.21 -6.98 12.07
C SER A 335 -10.59 -8.32 11.67
N ILE A 336 -9.76 -8.91 12.54
CA ILE A 336 -9.03 -10.16 12.27
C ILE A 336 -9.21 -11.22 13.36
N ASP A 337 -10.05 -10.94 14.36
CA ASP A 337 -10.53 -11.93 15.32
C ASP A 337 -11.88 -12.46 14.88
N ASP A 338 -11.89 -13.73 14.46
CA ASP A 338 -13.07 -14.46 14.01
C ASP A 338 -13.45 -15.59 14.97
N GLY A 339 -12.86 -15.59 16.18
CA GLY A 339 -13.03 -16.68 17.14
C GLY A 339 -14.48 -16.90 17.57
N GLN A 340 -15.24 -15.83 17.80
CA GLN A 340 -16.65 -15.94 18.20
C GLN A 340 -17.52 -16.51 17.08
N ALA A 341 -17.37 -16.02 15.85
CA ALA A 341 -18.11 -16.53 14.69
C ALA A 341 -17.79 -18.00 14.43
N TYR A 342 -16.51 -18.39 14.57
CA TYR A 342 -16.10 -19.79 14.50
C TYR A 342 -16.81 -20.65 15.55
N LEU A 343 -16.82 -20.23 16.82
CA LEU A 343 -17.47 -20.98 17.90
C LEU A 343 -19.00 -21.09 17.72
N GLU A 344 -19.63 -20.08 17.14
CA GLU A 344 -21.06 -20.09 16.82
C GLU A 344 -21.37 -21.08 15.70
N HIS A 345 -20.58 -21.07 14.62
CA HIS A 345 -20.73 -22.02 13.52
C HIS A 345 -20.56 -23.48 13.98
N GLN A 346 -19.63 -23.76 14.91
CA GLN A 346 -19.45 -25.12 15.46
C GLN A 346 -20.64 -25.61 16.32
N ARG A 347 -21.60 -24.75 16.67
CA ARG A 347 -22.83 -25.15 17.39
C ARG A 347 -23.96 -25.53 16.45
N GLU A 348 -23.86 -25.22 15.16
CA GLU A 348 -24.84 -25.61 14.17
C GLU A 348 -24.78 -27.14 13.95
N PRO A 349 -25.92 -27.84 13.87
CA PRO A 349 -25.92 -29.27 13.60
C PRO A 349 -25.25 -29.53 12.24
N ALA A 350 -24.33 -30.51 12.20
CA ALA A 350 -23.64 -30.87 10.97
C ALA A 350 -24.63 -31.17 9.84
N ASP A 351 -24.46 -30.51 8.70
CA ASP A 351 -25.26 -30.76 7.51
C ASP A 351 -24.89 -32.16 6.96
N PRO A 352 -25.81 -33.14 6.95
CA PRO A 352 -25.49 -34.52 6.57
C PRO A 352 -25.02 -34.65 5.10
N GLU A 353 -25.15 -33.61 4.28
CA GLU A 353 -24.80 -33.62 2.86
C GLU A 353 -23.33 -33.23 2.56
N GLN A 354 -22.53 -32.84 3.55
CA GLN A 354 -21.12 -32.45 3.33
C GLN A 354 -20.08 -33.55 3.66
N GLU A 355 -20.51 -34.75 4.07
CA GLU A 355 -19.63 -35.92 4.28
C GLU A 355 -19.60 -36.91 3.10
N GLY A 356 -20.12 -36.53 1.93
CA GLY A 356 -20.19 -37.36 0.71
C GLY A 356 -18.96 -37.32 -0.20
#